data_AF-A0A1H9EBW2-F1
#
_entry.id   AF-A0A1H9EBW2-F1
#
_cell.length_a   1.000
_cell.length_b   1.000
_cell.length_c   1.000
_cell.angle_alpha   90.00
_cell.angle_beta   90.00
_cell.angle_gamma   90.00
#
_symmetry.space_group_name_H-M   'P 1'
#
loop_
_entity.id
_entity.type
_entity.pdbx_description
1 polymer ?
#
loop_
_entity_poly.entity_id
_entity_poly.type
_entity_poly.pdbx_seq_one_letter_code
_entity_poly.pdbx_strand_id
1 'polypeptide(L)'
;MEKPKKEYGKLSLDQFKQLVSELPVIRNQMKELPDLLNSASKDKIKEVLDHGLYWAIGYELSFQELLALLICALGCHQELHRAAQSDDPTQAAFSIFQNVEYETWKGGLEGLFEISDVVGLFAALQRNVLSIMLFHRTLNAMVDEVRNGDDDSLFNAVRIDRSIITCPTFALRISTAEVKNDKKFFIRLRSSLKGPSKKHWEAYKDLRYAFFILRESGFNQMSDAQLEELLVHQLKLYPDAPSARKNLRKQFTESKKFSTT
;
A
#
# COMPACT_ATOMS: atom_id res chain seq x y z
N MET A 1 -20.26 18.18 21.12
CA MET A 1 -19.23 17.16 21.40
C MET A 1 -17.87 17.83 21.30
N GLU A 2 -16.97 17.57 22.24
CA GLU A 2 -15.60 18.08 22.21
C GLU A 2 -14.84 17.43 21.05
N LYS A 3 -14.03 18.21 20.31
CA LYS A 3 -13.26 17.67 19.17
C LYS A 3 -12.20 16.69 19.70
N PRO A 4 -12.05 15.48 19.13
CA PRO A 4 -11.06 14.52 19.60
C PRO A 4 -9.65 15.09 19.43
N LYS A 5 -8.83 14.96 20.48
CA LYS A 5 -7.44 15.40 20.46
C LYS A 5 -6.63 14.59 19.44
N LYS A 6 -5.98 15.27 18.49
CA LYS A 6 -5.11 14.64 17.48
C LYS A 6 -3.69 14.50 18.05
N GLU A 7 -3.40 13.35 18.63
CA GLU A 7 -2.13 13.09 19.34
C GLU A 7 -0.99 12.69 18.38
N TYR A 8 -1.32 12.20 17.18
CA TYR A 8 -0.36 11.66 16.21
C TYR A 8 -0.41 12.47 14.91
N GLY A 9 -0.23 13.78 15.04
CA GLY A 9 -0.30 14.73 13.92
C GLY A 9 -1.74 14.96 13.49
N LYS A 10 -2.15 14.39 12.36
CA LYS A 10 -3.53 14.50 11.85
C LYS A 10 -4.50 13.49 12.47
N LEU A 11 -4.00 12.50 13.20
CA LEU A 11 -4.79 11.38 13.74
C LEU A 11 -4.97 11.46 15.25
N SER A 12 -6.16 11.09 15.71
CA SER A 12 -6.38 10.67 17.11
C SER A 12 -5.89 9.23 17.32
N LEU A 13 -5.73 8.80 18.58
CA LEU A 13 -5.38 7.42 18.90
C LEU A 13 -6.39 6.41 18.32
N ASP A 14 -7.69 6.72 18.41
CA ASP A 14 -8.74 5.82 17.95
C ASP A 14 -8.76 5.70 16.42
N GLN A 15 -8.56 6.82 15.71
CA GLN A 15 -8.39 6.81 14.26
C GLN A 15 -7.16 6.02 13.82
N PHE A 16 -6.07 6.13 14.57
CA PHE A 16 -4.86 5.37 14.27
C PHE A 16 -5.04 3.88 14.55
N LYS A 17 -5.69 3.51 15.65
CA LYS A 17 -6.11 2.13 15.95
C LYS A 17 -6.98 1.55 14.85
N GLN A 18 -7.96 2.32 14.38
CA GLN A 18 -8.86 1.92 13.30
C GLN A 18 -8.08 1.56 12.03
N LEU A 19 -7.17 2.43 11.58
CA LEU A 19 -6.32 2.15 10.41
C LEU A 19 -5.50 0.87 10.54
N VAL A 20 -4.87 0.68 11.71
CA VAL A 20 -4.03 -0.48 11.97
C VAL A 20 -4.88 -1.77 12.07
N SER A 21 -6.10 -1.68 12.61
CA SER A 21 -7.00 -2.82 12.76
C SER A 21 -7.55 -3.35 11.43
N GLU A 22 -7.48 -2.57 10.34
CA GLU A 22 -7.86 -3.02 9.00
C GLU A 22 -6.76 -3.89 8.32
N LEU A 23 -5.51 -3.86 8.81
CA LEU A 23 -4.41 -4.62 8.19
C LEU A 23 -4.65 -6.13 8.09
N PRO A 24 -5.18 -6.82 9.13
CA PRO A 24 -5.56 -8.22 9.00
C PRO A 24 -6.63 -8.46 7.94
N VAL A 25 -7.61 -7.56 7.80
CA VAL A 25 -8.69 -7.64 6.80
C VAL A 25 -8.10 -7.53 5.40
N ILE A 26 -7.29 -6.49 5.15
CA ILE A 26 -6.59 -6.29 3.87
C ILE A 26 -5.77 -7.53 3.49
N ARG A 27 -5.05 -8.13 4.44
CA ARG A 27 -4.27 -9.36 4.20
C ARG A 27 -5.12 -10.58 3.86
N ASN A 28 -6.31 -10.69 4.45
CA ASN A 28 -7.22 -11.78 4.15
C ASN A 28 -7.83 -11.59 2.75
N GLN A 29 -8.27 -10.38 2.43
CA GLN A 29 -8.77 -10.02 1.09
C GLN A 29 -7.75 -10.28 -0.02
N MET A 30 -6.46 -10.04 0.23
CA MET A 30 -5.38 -10.37 -0.71
C MET A 30 -5.30 -11.87 -1.08
N LYS A 31 -5.80 -12.75 -0.21
CA LYS A 31 -5.87 -14.20 -0.46
C LYS A 31 -7.19 -14.59 -1.11
N GLU A 32 -8.27 -13.93 -0.72
CA GLU A 32 -9.63 -14.21 -1.21
C GLU A 32 -9.79 -13.91 -2.71
N LEU A 33 -9.21 -12.82 -3.22
CA LEU A 33 -9.37 -12.46 -4.65
C LEU A 33 -8.86 -13.56 -5.60
N PRO A 34 -7.64 -14.11 -5.43
CA PRO A 34 -7.22 -15.30 -6.18
C PRO A 34 -8.18 -16.50 -6.05
N ASP A 35 -8.68 -16.76 -4.84
CA ASP A 35 -9.57 -17.91 -4.60
C ASP A 35 -10.94 -17.72 -5.29
N LEU A 36 -11.48 -16.50 -5.28
CA LEU A 36 -12.69 -16.12 -6.01
C LEU A 36 -12.50 -16.25 -7.52
N LEU A 37 -11.38 -15.77 -8.06
CA LEU A 37 -11.09 -15.90 -9.49
C LEU A 37 -10.89 -17.37 -9.89
N ASN A 38 -10.25 -18.19 -9.06
CA ASN A 38 -10.04 -19.60 -9.34
C ASN A 38 -11.32 -20.44 -9.23
N SER A 39 -12.30 -19.99 -8.45
CA SER A 39 -13.59 -20.68 -8.26
C SER A 39 -14.70 -20.16 -9.19
N ALA A 40 -14.52 -19.01 -9.82
CA ALA A 40 -15.47 -18.45 -10.79
C ALA A 40 -15.51 -19.26 -12.10
N SER A 41 -16.64 -19.20 -12.80
CA SER A 41 -16.75 -19.78 -14.15
C SER A 41 -15.85 -19.03 -15.13
N LYS A 42 -15.38 -19.72 -16.18
CA LYS A 42 -14.57 -19.11 -17.24
C LYS A 42 -15.27 -17.90 -17.88
N ASP A 43 -16.58 -17.97 -18.05
CA ASP A 43 -17.36 -16.88 -18.64
C ASP A 43 -17.38 -15.65 -17.72
N LYS A 44 -17.50 -15.84 -16.41
CA LYS A 44 -17.45 -14.75 -15.43
C LYS A 44 -16.04 -14.14 -15.32
N ILE A 45 -15.01 -14.98 -15.36
CA ILE A 45 -13.62 -14.50 -15.43
C ILE A 45 -13.40 -13.69 -16.70
N LYS A 46 -13.92 -14.18 -17.84
CA LYS A 46 -13.82 -13.47 -19.11
C LYS A 46 -14.58 -12.14 -19.06
N GLU A 47 -15.80 -12.11 -18.54
CA GLU A 47 -16.58 -10.88 -18.36
C GLU A 47 -15.82 -9.83 -17.54
N VAL A 48 -15.16 -10.25 -16.45
CA VAL A 48 -14.42 -9.34 -15.57
C VAL A 48 -13.03 -8.97 -16.14
N LEU A 49 -12.42 -9.80 -16.96
CA LEU A 49 -11.04 -9.64 -17.44
C LEU A 49 -10.92 -9.51 -18.98
N ASP A 50 -12.01 -9.21 -19.70
CA ASP A 50 -12.06 -9.29 -21.17
C ASP A 50 -11.04 -8.35 -21.83
N HIS A 51 -10.83 -7.17 -21.23
CA HIS A 51 -9.87 -6.17 -21.66
C HIS A 51 -8.49 -6.31 -21.00
N GLY A 52 -8.29 -7.38 -20.22
CA GLY A 52 -7.09 -7.64 -19.42
C GLY A 52 -7.07 -6.86 -18.11
N LEU A 53 -6.11 -7.19 -17.26
CA LEU A 53 -5.96 -6.61 -15.92
C LEU A 53 -4.53 -6.08 -15.78
N TYR A 54 -4.34 -4.78 -16.05
CA TYR A 54 -3.02 -4.16 -16.19
C TYR A 54 -2.77 -3.09 -15.12
N TRP A 55 -2.84 -3.45 -13.84
CA TRP A 55 -2.71 -2.47 -12.76
C TRP A 55 -1.30 -1.90 -12.56
N ALA A 56 -0.27 -2.57 -13.09
CA ALA A 56 1.13 -2.15 -12.93
C ALA A 56 1.40 -0.74 -13.49
N ILE A 57 0.60 -0.28 -14.46
CA ILE A 57 0.69 1.08 -14.99
C ILE A 57 0.38 2.13 -13.91
N GLY A 58 -0.49 1.80 -12.95
CA GLY A 58 -0.84 2.69 -11.84
C GLY A 58 0.34 2.97 -10.90
N TYR A 59 1.42 2.19 -10.97
CA TYR A 59 2.64 2.47 -10.21
C TYR A 59 3.50 3.59 -10.82
N GLU A 60 3.25 4.01 -12.07
CA GLU A 60 3.91 5.18 -12.67
C GLU A 60 3.38 6.51 -12.11
N LEU A 61 2.20 6.49 -11.48
CA LEU A 61 1.64 7.64 -10.77
C LEU A 61 2.35 7.83 -9.43
N SER A 62 2.20 9.00 -8.80
CA SER A 62 2.45 9.11 -7.36
C SER A 62 1.44 8.26 -6.58
N PHE A 63 1.78 7.93 -5.32
CA PHE A 63 0.87 7.12 -4.49
C PHE A 63 -0.46 7.86 -4.24
N GLN A 64 -0.42 9.19 -4.10
CA GLN A 64 -1.61 10.02 -3.90
C GLN A 64 -2.49 10.05 -5.16
N GLU A 65 -1.90 10.12 -6.35
CA GLU A 65 -2.64 10.05 -7.62
C GLU A 65 -3.28 8.68 -7.81
N LEU A 66 -2.60 7.58 -7.46
CA LEU A 66 -3.19 6.24 -7.49
C LEU A 66 -4.41 6.14 -6.55
N LEU A 67 -4.30 6.68 -5.33
CA LEU A 67 -5.42 6.73 -4.39
C LEU A 67 -6.57 7.59 -4.92
N ALA A 68 -6.28 8.77 -5.47
CA ALA A 68 -7.27 9.64 -6.08
C ALA A 68 -7.99 8.94 -7.24
N LEU A 69 -7.26 8.21 -8.08
CA LEU A 69 -7.81 7.44 -9.18
C LEU A 69 -8.76 6.34 -8.68
N LEU A 70 -8.38 5.61 -7.63
CA LEU A 70 -9.27 4.62 -6.99
C LEU A 70 -10.54 5.27 -6.43
N ILE A 71 -10.43 6.43 -5.79
CA ILE A 71 -11.58 7.17 -5.26
C ILE A 71 -12.55 7.58 -6.39
N CYS A 72 -12.01 8.04 -7.52
CA CYS A 72 -12.81 8.36 -8.71
C CYS A 72 -13.47 7.11 -9.29
N ALA A 73 -12.74 5.99 -9.39
CA ALA A 73 -13.26 4.72 -9.87
C ALA A 73 -14.39 4.16 -8.97
N LEU A 74 -14.28 4.36 -7.66
CA LEU A 74 -15.34 4.01 -6.70
C LEU A 74 -16.55 4.95 -6.74
N GLY A 75 -16.45 6.10 -7.43
CA GLY A 75 -17.48 7.12 -7.45
C GLY A 75 -17.53 8.01 -6.20
N CYS A 76 -16.67 7.78 -5.21
CA CYS A 76 -16.70 8.44 -3.91
C CYS A 76 -16.09 9.86 -3.87
N HIS A 77 -15.63 10.38 -5.01
CA HIS A 77 -14.92 11.66 -5.09
C HIS A 77 -15.73 12.85 -4.55
N GLN A 78 -17.05 12.90 -4.76
CA GLN A 78 -17.89 13.98 -4.25
C GLN A 78 -18.11 13.88 -2.74
N GLU A 79 -18.36 12.68 -2.20
CA GLU A 79 -18.41 12.51 -0.74
C GLU A 79 -17.07 12.88 -0.12
N LEU A 80 -15.95 12.45 -0.71
CA LEU A 80 -14.64 12.74 -0.16
C LEU A 80 -14.33 14.24 -0.19
N HIS A 81 -14.73 14.95 -1.25
CA HIS A 81 -14.63 16.40 -1.29
C HIS A 81 -15.46 17.07 -0.18
N ARG A 82 -16.69 16.59 0.06
CA ARG A 82 -17.54 17.06 1.19
C ARG A 82 -16.90 16.74 2.54
N ALA A 83 -16.34 15.55 2.72
CA ALA A 83 -15.63 15.14 3.92
C ALA A 83 -14.40 16.03 4.19
N ALA A 84 -13.67 16.42 3.16
CA ALA A 84 -12.52 17.32 3.27
C ALA A 84 -12.87 18.70 3.86
N GLN A 85 -14.14 19.14 3.72
CA GLN A 85 -14.65 20.40 4.27
C GLN A 85 -15.29 20.24 5.67
N SER A 86 -15.31 19.02 6.23
CA SER A 86 -15.91 18.75 7.53
C SER A 86 -14.98 19.14 8.70
N ASP A 87 -15.54 19.16 9.91
CA ASP A 87 -14.79 19.44 11.14
C ASP A 87 -13.74 18.38 11.50
N ASP A 88 -13.94 17.13 11.07
CA ASP A 88 -12.99 16.02 11.20
C ASP A 88 -12.89 15.24 9.87
N PRO A 89 -12.11 15.76 8.91
CA PRO A 89 -12.02 15.17 7.57
C PRO A 89 -11.60 13.70 7.55
N THR A 90 -10.74 13.29 8.49
CA THR A 90 -10.29 11.90 8.60
C THR A 90 -11.43 10.99 9.01
N GLN A 91 -12.22 11.37 10.01
CA GLN A 91 -13.35 10.55 10.43
C GLN A 91 -14.42 10.47 9.35
N ALA A 92 -14.72 11.60 8.71
CA ALA A 92 -15.66 11.65 7.60
C ALA A 92 -15.22 10.77 6.43
N ALA A 93 -13.92 10.76 6.10
CA ALA A 93 -13.38 9.85 5.09
C ALA A 93 -13.54 8.37 5.46
N PHE A 94 -13.29 7.96 6.71
CA PHE A 94 -13.52 6.57 7.14
C PHE A 94 -14.98 6.17 7.01
N SER A 95 -15.91 7.04 7.39
CA SER A 95 -17.34 6.76 7.26
C SER A 95 -17.77 6.58 5.81
N ILE A 96 -17.12 7.23 4.84
CA ILE A 96 -17.41 7.00 3.42
C ILE A 96 -17.04 5.58 3.03
N PHE A 97 -15.79 5.16 3.30
CA PHE A 97 -15.30 3.85 2.86
C PHE A 97 -15.96 2.67 3.58
N GLN A 98 -16.47 2.86 4.79
CA GLN A 98 -17.21 1.83 5.54
C GLN A 98 -18.63 1.61 5.01
N ASN A 99 -19.21 2.60 4.33
CA ASN A 99 -20.61 2.58 3.88
C ASN A 99 -20.73 2.58 2.35
N VAL A 100 -19.67 2.16 1.63
CA VAL A 100 -19.74 2.06 0.17
C VAL A 100 -20.70 0.92 -0.21
N GLU A 101 -21.85 1.27 -0.77
CA GLU A 101 -22.81 0.32 -1.32
C GLU A 101 -22.42 -0.06 -2.76
N TYR A 102 -21.82 -1.23 -2.93
CA TYR A 102 -21.38 -1.70 -4.26
C TYR A 102 -22.53 -2.20 -5.15
N GLU A 103 -23.68 -2.57 -4.57
CA GLU A 103 -24.83 -3.09 -5.32
C GLU A 103 -25.45 -2.07 -6.28
N THR A 104 -25.26 -0.78 -6.00
CA THR A 104 -25.79 0.32 -6.82
C THR A 104 -24.71 1.03 -7.65
N TRP A 105 -23.48 0.52 -7.65
CA TRP A 105 -22.36 1.11 -8.37
C TRP A 105 -22.55 0.99 -9.90
N LYS A 106 -22.45 2.12 -10.62
CA LYS A 106 -22.72 2.24 -12.07
C LYS A 106 -21.49 2.56 -12.91
N GLY A 107 -20.29 2.29 -12.41
CA GLY A 107 -19.02 2.63 -13.07
C GLY A 107 -18.55 4.05 -12.77
N GLY A 108 -17.47 4.20 -12.00
CA GLY A 108 -16.97 5.50 -11.53
C GLY A 108 -16.78 6.56 -12.62
N LEU A 109 -16.99 7.83 -12.24
CA LEU A 109 -17.09 9.02 -13.10
C LEU A 109 -17.88 8.78 -14.41
N GLU A 110 -19.21 8.69 -14.28
CA GLU A 110 -20.16 8.60 -15.42
C GLU A 110 -19.95 7.39 -16.34
N GLY A 111 -19.46 6.27 -15.80
CA GLY A 111 -19.23 5.03 -16.54
C GLY A 111 -17.85 4.93 -17.20
N LEU A 112 -16.92 5.83 -16.87
CA LEU A 112 -15.54 5.76 -17.37
C LEU A 112 -14.75 4.59 -16.80
N PHE A 113 -15.08 4.14 -15.59
CA PHE A 113 -14.42 3.01 -14.94
C PHE A 113 -15.28 1.75 -14.97
N GLU A 114 -14.66 0.65 -15.39
CA GLU A 114 -15.23 -0.69 -15.35
C GLU A 114 -14.85 -1.41 -14.05
N ILE A 115 -15.51 -2.55 -13.78
CA ILE A 115 -15.21 -3.36 -12.60
C ILE A 115 -13.76 -3.88 -12.61
N SER A 116 -13.22 -4.14 -13.82
CA SER A 116 -11.84 -4.54 -14.06
C SER A 116 -10.86 -3.47 -13.56
N ASP A 117 -11.15 -2.19 -13.80
CA ASP A 117 -10.34 -1.06 -13.32
C ASP A 117 -10.34 -0.99 -11.80
N VAL A 118 -11.51 -1.12 -11.17
CA VAL A 118 -11.62 -1.13 -9.71
C VAL A 118 -10.81 -2.27 -9.11
N VAL A 119 -10.95 -3.49 -9.66
CA VAL A 119 -10.17 -4.66 -9.23
C VAL A 119 -8.67 -4.41 -9.41
N GLY A 120 -8.25 -3.84 -10.53
CA GLY A 120 -6.85 -3.49 -10.80
C GLY A 120 -6.30 -2.47 -9.80
N LEU A 121 -7.01 -1.37 -9.57
CA LEU A 121 -6.61 -0.31 -8.65
C LEU A 121 -6.56 -0.81 -7.20
N PHE A 122 -7.50 -1.66 -6.79
CA PHE A 122 -7.43 -2.32 -5.47
C PHE A 122 -6.24 -3.26 -5.37
N ALA A 123 -5.96 -4.06 -6.40
CA ALA A 123 -4.78 -4.91 -6.43
C ALA A 123 -3.49 -4.08 -6.28
N ALA A 124 -3.36 -2.96 -7.01
CA ALA A 124 -2.23 -2.05 -6.88
C ALA A 124 -2.12 -1.44 -5.47
N LEU A 125 -3.23 -1.00 -4.87
CA LEU A 125 -3.24 -0.48 -3.50
C LEU A 125 -2.81 -1.53 -2.48
N GLN A 126 -3.34 -2.75 -2.59
CA GLN A 126 -2.94 -3.88 -1.75
C GLN A 126 -1.42 -4.12 -1.84
N ARG A 127 -0.86 -4.17 -3.05
CA ARG A 127 0.58 -4.37 -3.24
C ARG A 127 1.42 -3.20 -2.70
N ASN A 128 0.90 -1.98 -2.73
CA ASN A 128 1.50 -0.83 -2.06
C ASN A 128 1.53 -0.98 -0.54
N VAL A 129 0.41 -1.35 0.08
CA VAL A 129 0.34 -1.66 1.52
C VAL A 129 1.37 -2.73 1.87
N LEU A 130 1.48 -3.75 1.03
CA LEU A 130 2.47 -4.79 1.22
C LEU A 130 3.92 -4.27 1.09
N SER A 131 4.18 -3.44 0.09
CA SER A 131 5.50 -2.82 -0.08
C SER A 131 5.92 -2.03 1.16
N ILE A 132 4.99 -1.28 1.75
CA ILE A 132 5.21 -0.54 3.00
C ILE A 132 5.54 -1.52 4.13
N MET A 133 4.79 -2.61 4.28
CA MET A 133 5.00 -3.61 5.32
C MET A 133 6.35 -4.34 5.21
N LEU A 134 6.93 -4.42 4.01
CA LEU A 134 8.23 -5.07 3.78
C LEU A 134 9.41 -4.09 3.77
N PHE A 135 9.24 -2.91 3.17
CA PHE A 135 10.34 -2.01 2.83
C PHE A 135 10.10 -0.55 3.25
N HIS A 136 9.06 -0.25 4.06
CA HIS A 136 8.73 1.10 4.54
C HIS A 136 8.38 2.14 3.45
N ARG A 137 8.14 1.71 2.21
CA ARG A 137 7.86 2.59 1.08
C ARG A 137 6.90 1.93 0.08
N THR A 138 6.22 2.75 -0.70
CA THR A 138 5.26 2.33 -1.74
C THR A 138 5.99 1.73 -2.94
N LEU A 139 5.27 0.96 -3.77
CA LEU A 139 5.75 0.54 -5.08
C LEU A 139 5.93 1.73 -6.01
N ASN A 140 5.04 2.72 -5.93
CA ASN A 140 5.15 3.99 -6.67
C ASN A 140 6.51 4.67 -6.39
N ALA A 141 6.91 4.82 -5.12
CA ALA A 141 8.22 5.36 -4.78
C ALA A 141 9.38 4.49 -5.31
N MET A 142 9.23 3.16 -5.33
CA MET A 142 10.23 2.29 -5.95
C MET A 142 10.31 2.48 -7.47
N VAL A 143 9.23 2.83 -8.16
CA VAL A 143 9.28 3.21 -9.58
C VAL A 143 10.13 4.46 -9.77
N ASP A 144 9.94 5.49 -8.94
CA ASP A 144 10.75 6.70 -9.00
C ASP A 144 12.24 6.43 -8.73
N GLU A 145 12.55 5.59 -7.75
CA GLU A 145 13.93 5.16 -7.44
C GLU A 145 14.56 4.41 -8.63
N VAL A 146 13.81 3.53 -9.30
CA VAL A 146 14.28 2.81 -10.49
C VAL A 146 14.50 3.77 -11.66
N ARG A 147 13.63 4.76 -11.83
CA ARG A 147 13.81 5.82 -12.85
C ARG A 147 15.11 6.60 -12.62
N ASN A 148 15.55 6.70 -11.37
CA ASN A 148 16.81 7.31 -10.96
C ASN A 148 18.00 6.31 -10.93
N GLY A 149 17.82 5.08 -11.43
CA GLY A 149 18.89 4.10 -11.60
C GLY A 149 19.09 3.12 -10.45
N ASP A 150 18.18 3.05 -9.48
CA ASP A 150 18.26 2.10 -8.36
C ASP A 150 17.71 0.71 -8.72
N ASP A 151 18.59 -0.18 -9.17
CA ASP A 151 18.26 -1.58 -9.46
C ASP A 151 17.81 -2.38 -8.22
N ASP A 152 18.25 -2.02 -7.01
CA ASP A 152 17.84 -2.75 -5.79
C ASP A 152 16.34 -2.56 -5.54
N SER A 153 15.85 -1.36 -5.82
CA SER A 153 14.42 -1.02 -5.78
C SER A 153 13.62 -1.78 -6.83
N LEU A 154 14.17 -1.96 -8.03
CA LEU A 154 13.57 -2.83 -9.06
C LEU A 154 13.38 -4.25 -8.53
N PHE A 155 14.44 -4.84 -7.96
CA PHE A 155 14.38 -6.21 -7.47
C PHE A 155 13.45 -6.37 -6.26
N ASN A 156 13.41 -5.38 -5.37
CA ASN A 156 12.48 -5.38 -4.23
C ASN A 156 11.03 -5.28 -4.69
N ALA A 157 10.74 -4.41 -5.65
CA ALA A 157 9.40 -4.26 -6.21
C ALA A 157 8.91 -5.53 -6.91
N VAL A 158 9.75 -6.18 -7.72
CA VAL A 158 9.43 -7.46 -8.38
C VAL A 158 9.16 -8.59 -7.38
N ARG A 159 9.78 -8.57 -6.19
CA ARG A 159 9.46 -9.54 -5.12
C ARG A 159 8.04 -9.37 -4.60
N ILE A 160 7.55 -8.14 -4.53
CA ILE A 160 6.21 -7.82 -4.01
C ILE A 160 5.14 -8.15 -5.06
N ASP A 161 5.35 -7.67 -6.28
CA ASP A 161 4.42 -7.78 -7.38
C ASP A 161 5.16 -8.16 -8.66
N ARG A 162 4.89 -9.35 -9.17
CA ARG A 162 5.53 -9.84 -10.40
C ARG A 162 5.00 -9.13 -11.64
N SER A 163 3.79 -8.59 -11.59
CA SER A 163 3.20 -7.87 -12.73
C SER A 163 3.91 -6.55 -13.00
N ILE A 164 4.64 -5.99 -12.02
CA ILE A 164 5.34 -4.71 -12.17
C ILE A 164 6.36 -4.69 -13.31
N ILE A 165 6.78 -5.85 -13.82
CA ILE A 165 7.64 -5.94 -15.00
C ILE A 165 7.00 -5.33 -16.26
N THR A 166 5.66 -5.17 -16.29
CA THR A 166 4.93 -4.52 -17.38
C THR A 166 4.82 -3.00 -17.21
N CYS A 167 5.25 -2.47 -16.06
CA CYS A 167 5.36 -1.03 -15.82
C CYS A 167 6.41 -0.43 -16.79
N PRO A 168 6.13 0.67 -17.50
CA PRO A 168 7.01 1.24 -18.52
C PRO A 168 8.47 1.46 -18.05
N THR A 169 8.66 2.00 -16.86
CA THR A 169 9.98 2.24 -16.25
C THR A 169 10.75 0.94 -16.05
N PHE A 170 10.07 -0.13 -15.59
CA PHE A 170 10.67 -1.44 -15.38
C PHE A 170 10.97 -2.14 -16.70
N ALA A 171 10.02 -2.11 -17.64
CA ALA A 171 10.20 -2.66 -18.98
C ALA A 171 11.41 -2.02 -19.67
N LEU A 172 11.52 -0.68 -19.63
CA LEU A 172 12.66 0.04 -20.20
C LEU A 172 14.00 -0.38 -19.57
N ARG A 173 14.04 -0.51 -18.23
CA ARG A 173 15.26 -0.94 -17.54
C ARG A 173 15.65 -2.39 -17.89
N ILE A 174 14.67 -3.29 -18.00
CA ILE A 174 14.87 -4.69 -18.41
C ILE A 174 15.37 -4.75 -19.86
N SER A 175 14.74 -4.03 -20.79
CA SER A 175 15.19 -3.96 -22.19
C SER A 175 16.61 -3.41 -22.30
N THR A 176 16.96 -2.42 -21.48
CA THR A 176 18.33 -1.88 -21.43
C THR A 176 19.34 -2.93 -20.93
N ALA A 177 18.96 -3.77 -19.95
CA ALA A 177 19.81 -4.86 -19.48
C ALA A 177 20.04 -5.92 -20.58
N GLU A 178 19.00 -6.23 -21.34
CA GLU A 178 19.05 -7.19 -22.45
C GLU A 178 20.02 -6.72 -23.53
N VAL A 179 19.88 -5.48 -24.00
CA VAL A 179 20.77 -4.90 -25.02
C VAL A 179 22.23 -4.87 -24.55
N LYS A 180 22.45 -4.67 -23.25
CA LYS A 180 23.79 -4.68 -22.65
C LYS A 180 24.32 -6.09 -22.32
N ASN A 181 23.53 -7.14 -22.55
CA ASN A 181 23.83 -8.52 -22.14
C ASN A 181 24.23 -8.63 -20.65
N ASP A 182 23.52 -7.89 -19.78
CA ASP A 182 23.80 -7.85 -18.35
C ASP A 182 23.31 -9.12 -17.65
N LYS A 183 24.13 -10.17 -17.72
CA LYS A 183 23.83 -11.48 -17.10
C LYS A 183 23.59 -11.38 -15.59
N LYS A 184 24.29 -10.48 -14.89
CA LYS A 184 24.16 -10.33 -13.44
C LYS A 184 22.78 -9.77 -13.09
N PHE A 185 22.30 -8.80 -13.86
CA PHE A 185 20.95 -8.28 -13.72
C PHE A 185 19.89 -9.38 -13.84
N PHE A 186 19.94 -10.21 -14.89
CA PHE A 186 18.95 -11.28 -15.09
C PHE A 186 19.00 -12.39 -14.02
N ILE A 187 20.18 -12.70 -13.46
CA ILE A 187 20.29 -13.61 -12.32
C ILE A 187 19.54 -13.04 -11.10
N ARG A 188 19.72 -11.74 -10.83
CA ARG A 188 19.01 -11.06 -9.73
C ARG A 188 17.51 -10.94 -10.00
N LEU A 189 17.10 -10.65 -11.23
CA LEU A 189 15.70 -10.59 -11.63
C LEU A 189 15.00 -11.94 -11.43
N ARG A 190 15.61 -13.03 -11.92
CA ARG A 190 15.11 -14.40 -11.72
C ARG A 190 14.97 -14.75 -10.24
N SER A 191 15.93 -14.33 -9.42
CA SER A 191 15.87 -14.55 -7.97
C SER A 191 14.70 -13.78 -7.34
N SER A 192 14.44 -12.56 -7.81
CA SER A 192 13.39 -11.67 -7.30
C SER A 192 11.99 -12.18 -7.59
N LEU A 193 11.78 -12.85 -8.74
CA LEU A 193 10.51 -13.50 -9.08
C LEU A 193 10.08 -14.60 -8.09
N LYS A 194 10.98 -15.10 -7.24
CA LYS A 194 10.63 -16.06 -6.17
C LYS A 194 9.80 -15.42 -5.05
N GLY A 195 9.79 -14.09 -4.93
CA GLY A 195 9.08 -13.37 -3.89
C GLY A 195 9.91 -13.15 -2.61
N PRO A 196 9.33 -12.50 -1.58
CA PRO A 196 10.00 -12.25 -0.32
C PRO A 196 10.21 -13.54 0.49
N SER A 197 11.25 -13.55 1.33
CA SER A 197 11.44 -14.67 2.27
C SER A 197 10.41 -14.62 3.42
N LYS A 198 9.94 -15.78 3.89
CA LYS A 198 8.98 -15.87 5.02
C LYS A 198 9.48 -15.12 6.27
N LYS A 199 10.77 -15.25 6.59
CA LYS A 199 11.40 -14.55 7.72
C LYS A 199 11.29 -13.02 7.61
N HIS A 200 11.46 -12.49 6.40
CA HIS A 200 11.36 -11.05 6.16
C HIS A 200 9.90 -10.56 6.21
N TRP A 201 8.95 -11.43 5.86
CA TRP A 201 7.52 -11.17 5.91
C TRP A 201 6.93 -11.15 7.31
N GLU A 202 7.28 -12.14 8.14
CA GLU A 202 6.64 -12.31 9.45
C GLU A 202 7.15 -11.31 10.49
N ALA A 203 8.38 -10.83 10.32
CA ALA A 203 8.99 -9.89 11.23
C ALA A 203 8.57 -8.44 10.89
N TYR A 204 7.90 -7.78 11.84
CA TYR A 204 7.63 -6.33 11.87
C TYR A 204 6.62 -5.77 10.87
N LYS A 205 5.91 -6.61 10.12
CA LYS A 205 5.04 -6.14 9.02
C LYS A 205 4.02 -5.05 9.43
N ASP A 206 3.32 -5.25 10.55
CA ASP A 206 2.30 -4.29 11.02
C ASP A 206 2.94 -3.05 11.64
N LEU A 207 4.09 -3.23 12.29
CA LEU A 207 4.92 -2.15 12.81
C LEU A 207 5.41 -1.21 11.69
N ARG A 208 5.86 -1.75 10.56
CA ARG A 208 6.36 -0.92 9.44
C ARG A 208 5.26 -0.06 8.85
N TYR A 209 4.06 -0.62 8.72
CA TYR A 209 2.89 0.13 8.26
C TYR A 209 2.49 1.23 9.25
N ALA A 210 2.45 0.92 10.54
CA ALA A 210 2.18 1.92 11.58
C ALA A 210 3.16 3.10 11.50
N PHE A 211 4.46 2.83 11.31
CA PHE A 211 5.45 3.90 11.12
C PHE A 211 5.22 4.73 9.86
N PHE A 212 4.85 4.10 8.75
CA PHE A 212 4.53 4.81 7.52
C PHE A 212 3.37 5.79 7.73
N ILE A 213 2.27 5.33 8.34
CA ILE A 213 1.09 6.16 8.62
C ILE A 213 1.40 7.31 9.59
N LEU A 214 2.18 7.05 10.65
CA LEU A 214 2.60 8.12 11.58
C LEU A 214 3.35 9.22 10.85
N ARG A 215 4.28 8.84 9.97
CA ARG A 215 5.07 9.79 9.19
C ARG A 215 4.22 10.57 8.17
N GLU A 216 3.34 9.89 7.45
CA GLU A 216 2.37 10.52 6.55
C GLU A 216 1.43 11.50 7.28
N SER A 217 1.13 11.20 8.54
CA SER A 217 0.33 12.09 9.40
C SER A 217 1.11 13.29 9.94
N GLY A 218 2.38 13.45 9.55
CA GLY A 218 3.30 14.51 9.99
C GLY A 218 4.07 14.18 11.27
N PHE A 219 3.87 13.00 11.84
CA PHE A 219 4.46 12.61 13.12
C PHE A 219 5.83 11.96 12.94
N ASN A 220 6.85 12.80 12.72
CA ASN A 220 8.20 12.36 12.39
C ASN A 220 9.16 12.26 13.60
N GLN A 221 8.71 12.58 14.81
CA GLN A 221 9.55 12.56 16.02
C GLN A 221 8.81 11.90 17.18
N MET A 222 9.47 10.96 17.85
CA MET A 222 8.98 10.25 19.04
C MET A 222 10.15 9.92 19.94
N SER A 223 9.98 10.04 21.25
CA SER A 223 10.91 9.50 22.25
C SER A 223 10.79 7.97 22.34
N ASP A 224 11.78 7.30 22.94
CA ASP A 224 11.75 5.84 23.12
C ASP A 224 10.54 5.40 23.97
N ALA A 225 10.19 6.20 24.97
CA ALA A 225 9.01 5.95 25.82
C ALA A 225 7.70 6.10 25.04
N GLN A 226 7.58 7.11 24.17
CA GLN A 226 6.40 7.28 23.33
C GLN A 226 6.26 6.14 22.30
N LEU A 227 7.37 5.66 21.74
CA LEU A 227 7.37 4.53 20.81
C LEU A 227 6.89 3.25 21.49
N GLU A 228 7.41 2.96 22.69
CA GLU A 228 7.01 1.80 23.47
C GLU A 228 5.53 1.89 23.88
N GLU A 229 5.11 3.01 24.46
CA GLU A 229 3.72 3.24 24.86
C GLU A 229 2.74 2.98 23.72
N LEU A 230 2.99 3.59 22.55
CA LEU A 230 2.11 3.45 21.41
C LEU A 230 2.12 2.02 20.83
N LEU A 231 3.30 1.47 20.57
CA LEU A 231 3.44 0.27 19.72
C LEU A 231 3.37 -1.04 20.50
N VAL A 232 3.75 -1.02 21.78
CA VAL A 232 3.69 -2.18 22.68
C VAL A 232 2.38 -2.17 23.46
N HIS A 233 2.08 -1.07 24.16
CA HIS A 233 0.98 -1.06 25.13
C HIS A 233 -0.37 -0.74 24.47
N GLN A 234 -0.43 0.28 23.62
CA GLN A 234 -1.70 0.74 23.04
C GLN A 234 -2.13 -0.05 21.80
N LEU A 235 -1.22 -0.29 20.86
CA LEU A 235 -1.52 -0.97 19.58
C LEU A 235 -1.17 -2.46 19.58
N LYS A 236 -0.32 -2.92 20.51
CA LYS A 236 0.12 -4.32 20.62
C LYS A 236 0.71 -4.89 19.32
N LEU A 237 1.42 -4.06 18.56
CA LEU A 237 2.10 -4.43 17.30
C LEU A 237 3.51 -4.98 17.53
N TYR A 238 4.02 -4.83 18.74
CA TYR A 238 5.33 -5.33 19.13
C TYR A 238 5.27 -5.99 20.51
N PRO A 239 5.98 -7.12 20.74
CA PRO A 239 5.98 -7.78 22.03
C PRO A 239 6.60 -6.88 23.12
N ASP A 240 6.02 -6.97 24.31
CA ASP A 240 6.59 -6.40 25.53
C ASP A 240 7.83 -7.21 25.92
N ALA A 241 9.00 -6.67 25.60
CA ALA A 241 10.27 -7.33 25.79
C ALA A 241 11.34 -6.30 26.20
N PRO A 242 12.36 -6.69 26.99
CA PRO A 242 13.40 -5.75 27.45
C PRO A 242 14.16 -5.02 26.33
N SER A 243 14.17 -5.59 25.12
CA SER A 243 14.83 -5.00 23.94
C SER A 243 13.90 -4.15 23.06
N ALA A 244 12.62 -3.98 23.44
CA ALA A 244 11.61 -3.33 22.62
C ALA A 244 12.01 -1.91 22.21
N ARG A 245 12.35 -1.04 23.17
CA ARG A 245 12.77 0.35 22.88
C ARG A 245 13.87 0.43 21.83
N LYS A 246 14.94 -0.36 22.00
CA LYS A 246 16.09 -0.40 21.08
C LYS A 246 15.67 -0.83 19.67
N ASN A 247 14.85 -1.89 19.57
CA ASN A 247 14.41 -2.42 18.27
C ASN A 247 13.40 -1.48 17.59
N LEU A 248 12.45 -0.92 18.33
CA LEU A 248 11.48 0.07 17.84
C LEU A 248 12.20 1.32 17.34
N ARG A 249 13.16 1.86 18.09
CA ARG A 249 13.99 2.99 17.65
C ARG A 249 14.71 2.68 16.35
N LYS A 250 15.32 1.50 16.24
CA LYS A 250 15.99 1.06 15.01
C LYS A 250 15.02 1.05 13.82
N GLN A 251 13.86 0.41 13.95
CA GLN A 251 12.85 0.35 12.89
C GLN A 251 12.29 1.74 12.53
N PHE A 252 12.06 2.60 13.53
CA PHE A 252 11.60 3.97 13.29
C PHE A 252 12.64 4.78 12.52
N THR A 253 13.91 4.70 12.91
CA THR A 253 15.02 5.36 12.19
C THR A 253 15.20 4.80 10.78
N GLU A 254 15.07 3.48 10.59
CA GLU A 254 15.08 2.86 9.25
C GLU A 254 13.94 3.37 8.39
N SER A 255 12.73 3.51 8.93
CA SER A 255 11.58 4.03 8.18
C SER A 255 11.83 5.43 7.61
N LYS A 256 12.60 6.29 8.31
CA LYS A 256 12.91 7.66 7.89
C LYS A 256 13.84 7.78 6.68
N LYS A 257 14.50 6.69 6.29
CA LYS A 257 15.38 6.70 5.11
C LYS A 257 14.63 6.88 3.81
N PHE A 258 13.33 6.57 3.81
CA PHE A 258 12.50 6.61 2.62
C PHE A 258 11.51 7.77 2.70
N SER A 259 11.25 8.40 1.56
CA SER A 259 10.14 9.35 1.47
C SER A 259 8.82 8.60 1.62
N THR A 260 7.83 9.26 2.23
CA THR A 260 6.46 8.75 2.29
C THR A 260 5.57 9.35 1.20
N THR A 261 6.05 10.42 0.55
CA THR A 261 5.46 11.11 -0.60
C THR A 261 6.41 11.10 -1.78
#